data_AF-A0A8H7N4B4-F1
#
_entry.id   AF-A0A8H7N4B4-F1
#
_cell.length_a   1.000
_cell.length_b   1.000
_cell.length_c   1.000
_cell.angle_alpha   90.00
_cell.angle_beta   90.00
_cell.angle_gamma   90.00
#
_symmetry.space_group_name_H-M   'P 1'
#
loop_
_entity.id
_entity.type
_entity.pdbx_description
1 polymer ?
#
loop_
_entity_poly.entity_id
_entity_poly.type
_entity_poly.pdbx_seq_one_letter_code
_entity_poly.pdbx_strand_id
1 'polypeptide(L)'
;MADFRQLALEYVLADDEAKLTSLAKQAASELQSAAAPTNPVARWVEAVQPWMPGSQGDDEMADGDSPDWTARAKALEFLSRTLDYLGTDVLKPSQIKLLVSFFGAMFDIDHKAGILASATALSRISAMKSFHPTSANDIIQKVCTLKDDFPRQVAKTRLAVFELLKFLVTSPETSKALQSRHGSSASFMSDLIRLCQNERDPANLMVWFEILTYFLREYSPSKEILEEVYNTFKAYFPISLPRTSPTGITPEQLKLSLRACFSSNKDLAPHTFPFLLGKLDQETVSPQMSSLMSLKQSRPVSRSTRTHTTPSPLTLTKFGAA
;
A
#
# COMPACT_ATOMS: atom_id res chain seq x y z
N MET A 1 -11.20 9.50 33.45
CA MET A 1 -10.10 9.70 32.50
C MET A 1 -9.23 8.48 32.62
N ALA A 2 -9.23 7.62 31.60
CA ALA A 2 -8.36 6.44 31.60
C ALA A 2 -6.89 6.88 31.59
N ASP A 3 -6.06 6.22 32.38
CA ASP A 3 -4.62 6.43 32.34
C ASP A 3 -4.03 5.61 31.20
N PHE A 4 -3.64 6.27 30.09
CA PHE A 4 -3.03 5.60 28.95
C PHE A 4 -1.80 4.79 29.32
N ARG A 5 -1.02 5.20 30.34
CA ARG A 5 0.15 4.44 30.80
C ARG A 5 -0.25 3.11 31.43
N GLN A 6 -1.30 3.13 32.25
CA GLN A 6 -1.85 1.92 32.84
C GLN A 6 -2.42 0.99 31.76
N LEU A 7 -3.17 1.53 30.79
CA LEU A 7 -3.71 0.75 29.68
C LEU A 7 -2.60 0.11 28.82
N ALA A 8 -1.54 0.86 28.52
CA ALA A 8 -0.40 0.35 27.76
C ALA A 8 0.32 -0.77 28.52
N LEU A 9 0.58 -0.58 29.82
CA LEU A 9 1.19 -1.60 30.67
C LEU A 9 0.34 -2.88 30.73
N GLU A 10 -0.97 -2.74 30.95
CA GLU A 10 -1.89 -3.89 30.96
C GLU A 10 -1.99 -4.59 29.61
N TYR A 11 -1.84 -3.85 28.50
CA TYR A 11 -1.84 -4.42 27.15
C TYR A 11 -0.58 -5.24 26.90
N VAL A 12 0.59 -4.70 27.25
CA VAL A 12 1.88 -5.40 27.10
C VAL A 12 1.90 -6.69 27.92
N LEU A 13 1.34 -6.68 29.13
CA LEU A 13 1.28 -7.85 30.03
C LEU A 13 0.15 -8.84 29.69
N ALA A 14 -0.77 -8.50 28.78
CA ALA A 14 -1.89 -9.37 28.43
C ALA A 14 -1.53 -10.32 27.29
N ASP A 15 -2.03 -11.56 27.38
CA ASP A 15 -1.93 -12.58 26.31
C ASP A 15 -3.31 -13.00 25.77
N ASP A 16 -4.39 -12.51 26.37
CA ASP A 16 -5.77 -12.83 25.98
C ASP A 16 -6.32 -11.81 24.98
N GLU A 17 -6.76 -12.29 23.80
CA GLU A 17 -7.27 -11.46 22.71
C GLU A 17 -8.50 -10.63 23.08
N ALA A 18 -9.37 -11.13 23.97
CA ALA A 18 -10.54 -10.38 24.41
C ALA A 18 -10.12 -9.21 25.32
N LYS A 19 -9.13 -9.43 26.20
CA LYS A 19 -8.52 -8.38 27.03
C LYS A 19 -7.80 -7.33 26.18
N LEU A 20 -6.98 -7.74 25.21
CA LEU A 20 -6.31 -6.82 24.27
C LEU A 20 -7.32 -5.94 23.52
N THR A 21 -8.39 -6.56 23.01
CA THR A 21 -9.51 -5.86 22.37
C THR A 21 -10.17 -4.85 23.31
N SER A 22 -10.44 -5.24 24.56
CA SER A 22 -11.06 -4.37 25.56
C SER A 22 -10.19 -3.14 25.87
N LEU A 23 -8.89 -3.34 26.08
CA LEU A 23 -7.94 -2.27 26.39
C LEU A 23 -7.81 -1.28 25.23
N ALA A 24 -7.71 -1.76 23.99
CA ALA A 24 -7.69 -0.91 22.80
C ALA A 24 -8.98 -0.10 22.62
N LYS A 25 -10.16 -0.70 22.89
CA LYS A 25 -11.45 0.01 22.89
C LYS A 25 -11.54 1.08 23.98
N GLN A 26 -11.03 0.80 25.18
CA GLN A 26 -10.98 1.77 26.27
C GLN A 26 -10.10 2.97 25.91
N ALA A 27 -8.91 2.73 25.34
CA ALA A 27 -8.04 3.79 24.86
C ALA A 27 -8.71 4.62 23.76
N ALA A 28 -9.40 3.98 22.81
CA ALA A 28 -10.12 4.67 21.74
C ALA A 28 -11.27 5.52 22.29
N SER A 29 -12.04 5.00 23.24
CA SER A 29 -13.10 5.77 23.91
C SER A 29 -12.55 7.02 24.59
N GLU A 30 -11.42 6.90 25.30
CA GLU A 30 -10.77 8.04 25.95
C GLU A 30 -10.31 9.09 24.94
N LEU A 31 -9.70 8.68 23.82
CA LEU A 31 -9.30 9.59 22.74
C LEU A 31 -10.49 10.36 22.13
N GLN A 32 -11.66 9.73 22.06
CA GLN A 32 -12.88 10.34 21.51
C GLN A 32 -13.59 11.27 22.50
N SER A 33 -13.56 10.94 23.80
CA SER A 33 -14.26 11.71 24.84
C SER A 33 -13.41 12.80 25.50
N ALA A 34 -12.08 12.75 25.34
CA ALA A 34 -11.17 13.67 26.03
C ALA A 34 -11.35 15.12 25.55
N ALA A 35 -11.26 16.05 26.51
CA ALA A 35 -11.35 17.48 26.21
C ALA A 35 -10.17 17.92 25.31
N ALA A 36 -10.47 18.75 24.31
CA ALA A 36 -9.45 19.26 23.37
C ALA A 36 -8.15 19.82 23.99
N PRO A 37 -8.16 20.55 25.14
CA PRO A 37 -6.92 21.10 25.71
C PRO A 37 -5.99 20.06 26.33
N THR A 38 -6.43 18.81 26.56
CA THR A 38 -5.63 17.80 27.29
C THR A 38 -4.69 16.99 26.39
N ASN A 39 -4.55 17.37 25.12
CA ASN A 39 -3.73 16.72 24.09
C ASN A 39 -3.69 15.17 24.20
N PRO A 40 -4.86 14.51 24.13
CA PRO A 40 -4.99 13.09 24.47
C PRO A 40 -4.18 12.18 23.54
N VAL A 41 -4.03 12.54 22.27
CA VAL A 41 -3.22 11.78 21.30
C VAL A 41 -1.74 11.77 21.69
N ALA A 42 -1.18 12.91 22.11
CA ALA A 42 0.22 12.96 22.53
C ALA A 42 0.45 12.11 23.78
N ARG A 43 -0.43 12.22 24.80
CA ARG A 43 -0.36 11.41 26.02
C ARG A 43 -0.48 9.91 25.74
N TRP A 44 -1.32 9.54 24.77
CA TRP A 44 -1.49 8.16 24.33
C TRP A 44 -0.24 7.61 23.64
N VAL A 45 0.39 8.38 22.75
CA VAL A 45 1.69 8.00 22.14
C VAL A 45 2.82 7.97 23.19
N GLU A 46 2.81 8.92 24.14
CA GLU A 46 3.78 8.97 25.24
C GLU A 46 3.65 7.77 26.19
N ALA A 47 2.49 7.13 26.25
CA ALA A 47 2.26 6.00 27.14
C ALA A 47 3.14 4.78 26.82
N VAL A 48 3.60 4.65 25.57
CA VAL A 48 4.46 3.53 25.16
C VAL A 48 5.96 3.86 25.16
N GLN A 49 6.34 5.09 25.52
CA GLN A 49 7.75 5.53 25.58
C GLN A 49 8.68 4.59 26.35
N PRO A 50 8.27 3.96 27.47
CA PRO A 50 9.13 3.01 28.19
C PRO A 50 9.59 1.81 27.36
N TRP A 51 8.92 1.49 26.25
CA TRP A 51 9.30 0.38 25.37
C TRP A 51 9.94 0.84 24.06
N MET A 52 10.04 2.16 23.80
CA MET A 52 10.57 2.66 22.53
C MET A 52 12.11 2.63 22.50
N PRO A 53 12.73 2.52 21.31
CA PRO A 53 14.19 2.57 21.18
C PRO A 53 14.79 3.83 21.81
N GLY A 54 15.88 3.70 22.56
CA GLY A 54 16.56 4.83 23.20
C GLY A 54 15.89 5.34 24.48
N SER A 55 15.00 4.54 25.08
CA SER A 55 14.52 4.74 26.45
C SER A 55 15.54 4.19 27.46
N GLN A 56 15.53 4.70 28.71
CA GLN A 56 16.53 4.40 29.75
C GLN A 56 16.84 2.91 29.96
N GLY A 57 15.89 2.01 29.67
CA GLY A 57 16.08 0.57 29.77
C GLY A 57 16.91 -0.06 28.65
N ASP A 58 17.21 0.63 27.54
CA ASP A 58 18.14 0.14 26.50
C ASP A 58 19.61 0.48 26.86
N ASP A 59 19.85 1.55 27.63
CA ASP A 59 21.20 2.02 28.02
C ASP A 59 21.75 1.34 29.30
N GLU A 60 20.87 0.84 30.17
CA GLU A 60 21.23 0.14 31.42
C GLU A 60 21.45 -1.38 31.24
N MET A 61 21.22 -1.92 30.04
CA MET A 61 21.46 -3.33 29.75
C MET A 61 22.97 -3.61 29.72
N ALA A 62 23.42 -4.52 30.59
CA ALA A 62 24.76 -5.06 30.52
C ALA A 62 24.99 -5.71 29.15
N ASP A 63 26.23 -5.65 28.66
CA ASP A 63 26.70 -6.24 27.40
C ASP A 63 26.27 -7.72 27.32
N GLY A 64 25.10 -7.99 26.72
CA GLY A 64 24.50 -9.33 26.67
C GLY A 64 22.96 -9.42 26.71
N ASP A 65 22.24 -8.47 27.33
CA ASP A 65 20.76 -8.53 27.38
C ASP A 65 20.14 -7.84 26.15
N SER A 66 19.42 -8.61 25.34
CA SER A 66 18.71 -8.08 24.16
C SER A 66 17.46 -7.29 24.59
N PRO A 67 17.13 -6.16 23.93
CA PRO A 67 15.88 -5.45 24.18
C PRO A 67 14.67 -6.38 24.12
N ASP A 68 13.66 -6.15 24.96
CA ASP A 68 12.41 -6.91 24.90
C ASP A 68 11.58 -6.52 23.67
N TRP A 69 11.96 -7.09 22.52
CA TRP A 69 11.28 -6.90 21.24
C TRP A 69 9.80 -7.34 21.29
N THR A 70 9.45 -8.26 22.19
CA THR A 70 8.08 -8.74 22.33
C THR A 70 7.23 -7.68 23.03
N ALA A 71 7.70 -7.14 24.15
CA ALA A 71 7.01 -6.06 24.84
C ALA A 71 6.93 -4.80 23.97
N ARG A 72 7.99 -4.47 23.23
CA ARG A 72 8.01 -3.37 22.24
C ARG A 72 6.97 -3.57 21.14
N ALA A 73 6.90 -4.77 20.57
CA ALA A 73 5.91 -5.10 19.55
C ALA A 73 4.48 -4.96 20.10
N LYS A 74 4.21 -5.47 21.32
CA LYS A 74 2.90 -5.32 21.97
C LYS A 74 2.56 -3.86 22.28
N ALA A 75 3.53 -3.04 22.68
CA ALA A 75 3.31 -1.62 22.94
C ALA A 75 2.95 -0.86 21.65
N LEU A 76 3.62 -1.14 20.54
CA LEU A 76 3.25 -0.56 19.23
C LEU A 76 1.92 -1.13 18.71
N GLU A 77 1.63 -2.40 18.96
CA GLU A 77 0.35 -3.01 18.65
C GLU A 77 -0.79 -2.36 19.42
N PHE A 78 -0.62 -2.03 20.70
CA PHE A 78 -1.60 -1.26 21.48
C PHE A 78 -1.97 0.04 20.75
N LEU A 79 -0.96 0.78 20.26
CA LEU A 79 -1.22 2.00 19.52
C LEU A 79 -1.94 1.69 18.19
N SER A 80 -1.43 0.76 17.40
CA SER A 80 -2.04 0.42 16.11
C SER A 80 -3.49 -0.06 16.25
N ARG A 81 -3.77 -0.94 17.22
CA ARG A 81 -5.08 -1.56 17.45
C ARG A 81 -6.09 -0.58 18.03
N THR A 82 -5.65 0.40 18.82
CA THR A 82 -6.53 1.48 19.28
C THR A 82 -7.13 2.26 18.10
N LEU A 83 -6.37 2.46 17.01
CA LEU A 83 -6.85 3.15 15.80
C LEU A 83 -7.97 2.38 15.09
N ASP A 84 -8.07 1.05 15.24
CA ASP A 84 -9.16 0.24 14.67
C ASP A 84 -10.53 0.59 15.29
N TYR A 85 -10.55 1.19 16.48
CA TYR A 85 -11.76 1.54 17.22
C TYR A 85 -12.06 3.05 17.24
N LEU A 86 -11.30 3.85 16.50
CA LEU A 86 -11.55 5.29 16.36
C LEU A 86 -12.45 5.57 15.16
N GLY A 87 -13.36 6.53 15.33
CA GLY A 87 -14.06 7.17 14.21
C GLY A 87 -13.09 7.86 13.24
N THR A 88 -13.41 7.85 11.94
CA THR A 88 -12.54 8.37 10.87
C THR A 88 -12.38 9.90 10.89
N ASP A 89 -13.16 10.61 11.71
CA ASP A 89 -13.16 12.06 11.90
C ASP A 89 -12.62 12.53 13.24
N VAL A 90 -12.18 11.62 14.10
CA VAL A 90 -11.70 11.97 15.45
C VAL A 90 -10.37 12.72 15.41
N LEU A 91 -9.46 12.33 14.52
CA LEU A 91 -8.11 12.87 14.45
C LEU A 91 -8.05 14.17 13.63
N LYS A 92 -7.41 15.19 14.20
CA LYS A 92 -7.13 16.47 13.53
C LYS A 92 -5.90 16.38 12.62
N PRO A 93 -5.74 17.26 11.62
CA PRO A 93 -4.58 17.24 10.72
C PRO A 93 -3.21 17.26 11.43
N SER A 94 -3.07 18.01 12.52
CA SER A 94 -1.83 18.03 13.32
C SER A 94 -1.52 16.71 14.01
N GLN A 95 -2.55 16.01 14.49
CA GLN A 95 -2.45 14.69 15.10
C GLN A 95 -2.13 13.62 14.06
N ILE A 96 -2.77 13.68 12.88
CA ILE A 96 -2.42 12.82 11.74
C ILE A 96 -0.94 13.00 11.39
N LYS A 97 -0.45 14.24 11.25
CA LYS A 97 0.96 14.51 10.95
C LYS A 97 1.91 13.94 12.01
N LEU A 98 1.57 14.09 13.29
CA LEU A 98 2.34 13.51 14.40
C LEU A 98 2.40 11.99 14.29
N LEU A 99 1.26 11.32 14.06
CA LEU A 99 1.21 9.87 13.98
C LEU A 99 1.90 9.32 12.73
N VAL A 100 1.77 10.00 11.58
CA VAL A 100 2.54 9.68 10.37
C VAL A 100 4.04 9.76 10.63
N SER A 101 4.49 10.80 11.34
CA SER A 101 5.90 10.94 11.71
C SER A 101 6.36 9.83 12.67
N PHE A 102 5.55 9.52 13.69
CA PHE A 102 5.88 8.52 14.70
C PHE A 102 5.98 7.11 14.10
N PHE A 103 4.90 6.62 13.46
CA PHE A 103 4.90 5.29 12.87
C PHE A 103 5.85 5.17 11.68
N GLY A 104 5.98 6.24 10.89
CA GLY A 104 6.94 6.31 9.78
C GLY A 104 8.39 6.20 10.23
N ALA A 105 8.74 6.70 11.42
CA ALA A 105 10.10 6.57 11.95
C ALA A 105 10.49 5.10 12.24
N MET A 106 9.52 4.25 12.61
CA MET A 106 9.80 2.84 12.94
C MET A 106 10.36 2.04 11.74
N PHE A 107 10.08 2.45 10.50
CA PHE A 107 10.67 1.86 9.29
C PHE A 107 12.18 2.14 9.13
N ASP A 108 12.76 2.99 9.97
CA ASP A 108 14.18 3.35 9.96
C ASP A 108 14.88 2.88 11.25
N ILE A 109 14.18 2.92 12.40
CA ILE A 109 14.81 2.70 13.71
C ILE A 109 14.38 1.43 14.44
N ASP A 110 13.32 0.73 14.00
CA ASP A 110 12.82 -0.48 14.70
C ASP A 110 12.32 -1.56 13.72
N HIS A 111 13.27 -2.17 13.00
CA HIS A 111 12.97 -3.18 11.99
C HIS A 111 12.53 -4.53 12.59
N LYS A 112 12.71 -4.76 13.89
CA LYS A 112 12.39 -6.05 14.53
C LYS A 112 10.99 -6.09 15.12
N ALA A 113 10.54 -5.01 15.75
CA ALA A 113 9.24 -4.97 16.43
C ALA A 113 8.23 -4.03 15.76
N GLY A 114 8.68 -2.94 15.13
CA GLY A 114 7.79 -1.85 14.75
C GLY A 114 7.09 -1.97 13.41
N ILE A 115 7.59 -2.77 12.47
CA ILE A 115 7.15 -2.70 11.06
C ILE A 115 5.67 -3.08 10.88
N LEU A 116 5.22 -4.16 11.51
CA LEU A 116 3.83 -4.62 11.37
C LEU A 116 2.83 -3.62 11.96
N ALA A 117 3.11 -3.14 13.16
CA ALA A 117 2.25 -2.16 13.84
C ALA A 117 2.23 -0.83 13.07
N SER A 118 3.38 -0.36 12.58
CA SER A 118 3.45 0.87 11.78
C SER A 118 2.71 0.76 10.45
N ALA A 119 2.87 -0.33 9.70
CA ALA A 119 2.16 -0.53 8.44
C ALA A 119 0.63 -0.57 8.65
N THR A 120 0.20 -1.26 9.71
CA THR A 120 -1.22 -1.36 10.08
C THR A 120 -1.78 -0.01 10.51
N ALA A 121 -1.10 0.69 11.41
CA ALA A 121 -1.50 2.00 11.90
C ALA A 121 -1.57 3.04 10.76
N LEU A 122 -0.55 3.10 9.91
CA LEU A 122 -0.51 4.03 8.77
C LEU A 122 -1.62 3.72 7.76
N SER A 123 -1.97 2.45 7.55
CA SER A 123 -3.11 2.09 6.70
C SER A 123 -4.42 2.66 7.24
N ARG A 124 -4.63 2.63 8.57
CA ARG A 124 -5.79 3.27 9.22
C ARG A 124 -5.74 4.78 9.16
N ILE A 125 -4.59 5.37 9.44
CA ILE A 125 -4.38 6.82 9.42
C ILE A 125 -4.63 7.38 8.01
N SER A 126 -4.17 6.70 6.97
CA SER A 126 -4.38 7.12 5.58
C SER A 126 -5.83 7.07 5.11
N ALA A 127 -6.70 6.33 5.82
CA ALA A 127 -8.14 6.30 5.57
C ALA A 127 -8.95 7.32 6.40
N MET A 128 -8.30 8.12 7.26
CA MET A 128 -8.97 9.15 8.08
C MET A 128 -9.35 10.36 7.23
N LYS A 129 -10.47 11.03 7.59
CA LYS A 129 -10.97 12.21 6.83
C LYS A 129 -9.98 13.38 6.82
N SER A 130 -9.21 13.54 7.89
CA SER A 130 -8.19 14.59 8.01
C SER A 130 -6.84 14.23 7.36
N PHE A 131 -6.72 13.07 6.71
CA PHE A 131 -5.49 12.68 6.03
C PHE A 131 -5.23 13.58 4.82
N HIS A 132 -4.03 14.16 4.76
CA HIS A 132 -3.66 15.00 3.63
C HIS A 132 -3.01 14.13 2.54
N PRO A 133 -3.52 14.11 1.28
CA PRO A 133 -3.03 13.21 0.25
C PRO A 133 -1.53 13.34 -0.07
N THR A 134 -0.93 14.52 0.12
CA THR A 134 0.51 14.71 -0.11
C THR A 134 1.39 13.95 0.88
N SER A 135 0.85 13.58 2.06
CA SER A 135 1.56 12.75 3.05
C SER A 135 1.78 11.32 2.54
N ALA A 136 1.08 10.88 1.49
CA ALA A 136 1.30 9.57 0.89
C ALA A 136 2.75 9.38 0.40
N ASN A 137 3.33 10.41 -0.23
CA ASN A 137 4.73 10.35 -0.63
C ASN A 137 5.66 10.20 0.57
N ASP A 138 5.41 10.95 1.63
CA ASP A 138 6.29 10.94 2.80
C ASP A 138 6.24 9.57 3.50
N ILE A 139 5.06 8.92 3.54
CA ILE A 139 4.93 7.54 4.02
C ILE A 139 5.69 6.57 3.11
N ILE A 140 5.55 6.66 1.78
CA ILE A 140 6.28 5.81 0.83
C ILE A 140 7.79 5.93 1.05
N GLN A 141 8.30 7.16 1.16
CA GLN A 141 9.73 7.39 1.38
C GLN A 141 10.22 6.84 2.72
N LYS A 142 9.38 6.89 3.78
CA LYS A 142 9.65 6.23 5.05
C LYS A 142 9.64 4.72 4.94
N VAL A 143 8.70 4.12 4.22
CA VAL A 143 8.70 2.66 3.97
C VAL A 143 9.97 2.23 3.21
N CYS A 144 10.43 3.05 2.25
CA CYS A 144 11.63 2.76 1.47
C CYS A 144 12.94 2.83 2.27
N THR A 145 12.96 3.35 3.50
CA THR A 145 14.17 3.31 4.35
C THR A 145 14.52 1.89 4.79
N LEU A 146 13.55 0.97 4.78
CA LEU A 146 13.76 -0.45 5.10
C LEU A 146 14.82 -1.11 4.21
N LYS A 147 14.95 -0.71 2.94
CA LYS A 147 15.96 -1.25 2.00
C LYS A 147 16.07 -2.79 2.07
N ASP A 148 17.25 -3.30 2.39
CA ASP A 148 17.58 -4.73 2.47
C ASP A 148 17.01 -5.44 3.70
N ASP A 149 16.38 -4.72 4.63
CA ASP A 149 15.68 -5.29 5.78
C ASP A 149 14.22 -5.65 5.46
N PHE A 150 13.62 -5.07 4.42
CA PHE A 150 12.26 -5.41 4.03
C PHE A 150 12.11 -6.90 3.63
N PRO A 151 12.99 -7.49 2.78
CA PRO A 151 12.90 -8.91 2.45
C PRO A 151 13.12 -9.84 3.66
N ARG A 152 13.74 -9.35 4.74
CA ARG A 152 14.01 -10.12 5.97
C ARG A 152 12.79 -10.21 6.89
N GLN A 153 11.81 -9.32 6.73
CA GLN A 153 10.56 -9.38 7.46
C GLN A 153 9.80 -10.66 7.12
N VAL A 154 9.01 -11.19 8.05
CA VAL A 154 8.14 -12.34 7.76
C VAL A 154 7.05 -11.98 6.74
N ALA A 155 6.56 -12.97 5.99
CA ALA A 155 5.62 -12.75 4.89
C ALA A 155 4.38 -11.93 5.29
N LYS A 156 3.79 -12.21 6.48
CA LYS A 156 2.65 -11.47 7.04
C LYS A 156 2.95 -9.99 7.25
N THR A 157 4.16 -9.65 7.72
CA THR A 157 4.58 -8.25 7.92
C THR A 157 4.79 -7.56 6.59
N ARG A 158 5.41 -8.24 5.62
CA ARG A 158 5.55 -7.71 4.26
C ARG A 158 4.19 -7.48 3.60
N LEU A 159 3.22 -8.37 3.80
CA LEU A 159 1.85 -8.20 3.31
C LEU A 159 1.21 -6.91 3.81
N ALA A 160 1.35 -6.60 5.11
CA ALA A 160 0.81 -5.37 5.69
C ALA A 160 1.43 -4.12 5.05
N VAL A 161 2.73 -4.15 4.74
CA VAL A 161 3.40 -3.06 4.01
C VAL A 161 2.90 -2.98 2.56
N PHE A 162 2.73 -4.10 1.86
CA PHE A 162 2.18 -4.12 0.51
C PHE A 162 0.75 -3.55 0.47
N GLU A 163 -0.11 -3.87 1.43
CA GLU A 163 -1.47 -3.32 1.51
C GLU A 163 -1.47 -1.82 1.80
N LEU A 164 -0.56 -1.34 2.67
CA LEU A 164 -0.35 0.09 2.87
C LEU A 164 0.06 0.77 1.56
N LEU A 165 1.09 0.24 0.88
CA LEU A 165 1.58 0.78 -0.38
C LEU A 165 0.49 0.80 -1.46
N LYS A 166 -0.30 -0.28 -1.55
CA LYS A 166 -1.46 -0.35 -2.44
C LYS A 166 -2.42 0.79 -2.16
N PHE A 167 -2.87 0.95 -0.92
CA PHE A 167 -3.78 2.04 -0.57
C PHE A 167 -3.23 3.42 -1.00
N LEU A 168 -1.96 3.68 -0.72
CA LEU A 168 -1.31 4.95 -1.04
C LEU A 168 -1.15 5.20 -2.55
N VAL A 169 -0.93 4.15 -3.34
CA VAL A 169 -0.74 4.26 -4.79
C VAL A 169 -2.08 4.27 -5.55
N THR A 170 -3.10 3.57 -5.04
CA THR A 170 -4.35 3.34 -5.78
C THR A 170 -5.52 4.20 -5.33
N SER A 171 -5.44 4.88 -4.18
CA SER A 171 -6.49 5.81 -3.78
C SER A 171 -6.52 7.04 -4.72
N PRO A 172 -7.70 7.50 -5.19
CA PRO A 172 -7.78 8.58 -6.18
C PRO A 172 -7.07 9.86 -5.77
N GLU A 173 -7.25 10.29 -4.51
CA GLU A 173 -6.68 11.54 -3.99
C GLU A 173 -5.15 11.45 -3.84
N THR A 174 -4.66 10.33 -3.31
CA THR A 174 -3.21 10.12 -3.10
C THR A 174 -2.51 9.86 -4.43
N SER A 175 -3.12 9.11 -5.33
CA SER A 175 -2.60 8.87 -6.68
C SER A 175 -2.43 10.18 -7.43
N LYS A 176 -3.43 11.06 -7.41
CA LYS A 176 -3.34 12.40 -8.01
C LYS A 176 -2.23 13.23 -7.36
N ALA A 177 -2.07 13.17 -6.04
CA ALA A 177 -1.00 13.88 -5.35
C ALA A 177 0.40 13.36 -5.74
N LEU A 178 0.56 12.03 -5.87
CA LEU A 178 1.80 11.40 -6.34
C LEU A 178 2.13 11.79 -7.77
N GLN A 179 1.15 11.74 -8.68
CA GLN A 179 1.30 12.19 -10.07
C GLN A 179 1.67 13.68 -10.14
N SER A 180 1.05 14.52 -9.32
CA SER A 180 1.34 15.96 -9.28
C SER A 180 2.76 16.24 -8.77
N ARG A 181 3.25 15.45 -7.80
CA ARG A 181 4.57 15.63 -7.19
C ARG A 181 5.70 15.11 -8.07
N HIS A 182 5.51 13.98 -8.74
CA HIS A 182 6.57 13.28 -9.47
C HIS A 182 6.49 13.41 -10.99
N GLY A 183 5.34 13.81 -11.53
CA GLY A 183 5.10 13.86 -12.96
C GLY A 183 5.39 12.52 -13.65
N SER A 184 5.97 12.59 -14.84
CA SER A 184 6.37 11.41 -15.61
C SER A 184 7.59 10.67 -15.04
N SER A 185 8.40 11.31 -14.18
CA SER A 185 9.55 10.64 -13.57
C SER A 185 9.12 9.53 -12.61
N ALA A 186 7.93 9.69 -11.98
CA ALA A 186 7.35 8.73 -11.05
C ALA A 186 8.38 8.09 -10.10
N SER A 187 9.34 8.86 -9.58
CA SER A 187 10.54 8.32 -8.91
C SER A 187 10.22 7.46 -7.70
N PHE A 188 9.09 7.71 -7.02
CA PHE A 188 8.58 6.84 -5.96
C PHE A 188 8.40 5.39 -6.43
N MET A 189 8.04 5.14 -7.68
CA MET A 189 7.84 3.80 -8.23
C MET A 189 9.17 3.06 -8.39
N SER A 190 10.24 3.74 -8.83
CA SER A 190 11.58 3.15 -8.87
C SER A 190 12.07 2.78 -7.46
N ASP A 191 11.75 3.60 -6.44
CA ASP A 191 12.04 3.26 -5.04
C ASP A 191 11.27 2.02 -4.59
N LEU A 192 9.98 1.91 -4.95
CA LEU A 192 9.15 0.74 -4.64
C LEU A 192 9.63 -0.52 -5.37
N ILE A 193 10.06 -0.42 -6.62
CA ILE A 193 10.66 -1.52 -7.38
C ILE A 193 11.91 -2.04 -6.67
N ARG A 194 12.80 -1.14 -6.24
CA ARG A 194 14.01 -1.52 -5.49
C ARG A 194 13.67 -2.17 -4.16
N LEU A 195 12.68 -1.65 -3.44
CA LEU A 195 12.26 -2.20 -2.14
C LEU A 195 11.63 -3.60 -2.29
N CYS A 196 10.71 -3.74 -3.25
CA CYS A 196 9.86 -4.94 -3.41
C CYS A 196 10.47 -6.01 -4.32
N GLN A 197 11.72 -5.84 -4.75
CA GLN A 197 12.41 -6.78 -5.61
C GLN A 197 12.47 -8.19 -4.98
N ASN A 198 12.32 -9.22 -5.80
CA ASN A 198 12.46 -10.63 -5.42
C ASN A 198 11.44 -11.16 -4.39
N GLU A 199 10.26 -10.55 -4.25
CA GLU A 199 9.17 -11.13 -3.46
C GLU A 199 8.76 -12.52 -4.00
N ARG A 200 8.45 -13.46 -3.11
CA ARG A 200 8.11 -14.84 -3.45
C ARG A 200 6.83 -15.32 -2.80
N ASP A 201 6.37 -14.65 -1.76
CA ASP A 201 5.12 -15.01 -1.10
C ASP A 201 3.93 -14.74 -2.03
N PRO A 202 3.05 -15.73 -2.26
CA PRO A 202 1.91 -15.59 -3.16
C PRO A 202 0.94 -14.47 -2.80
N ALA A 203 0.68 -14.24 -1.51
CA ALA A 203 -0.25 -13.20 -1.08
C ALA A 203 0.35 -11.82 -1.35
N ASN A 204 1.63 -11.65 -1.05
CA ASN A 204 2.35 -10.41 -1.32
C ASN A 204 2.43 -10.13 -2.83
N LEU A 205 2.71 -11.16 -3.64
CA LEU A 205 2.76 -11.02 -5.10
C LEU A 205 1.42 -10.60 -5.71
N MET A 206 0.31 -11.09 -5.18
CA MET A 206 -1.02 -10.65 -5.64
C MET A 206 -1.21 -9.14 -5.46
N VAL A 207 -0.86 -8.62 -4.28
CA VAL A 207 -0.95 -7.18 -3.99
C VAL A 207 0.05 -6.39 -4.83
N TRP A 208 1.28 -6.89 -4.98
CA TRP A 208 2.31 -6.24 -5.78
C TRP A 208 1.92 -6.11 -7.26
N PHE A 209 1.40 -7.18 -7.86
CA PHE A 209 0.91 -7.13 -9.24
C PHE A 209 -0.29 -6.20 -9.40
N GLU A 210 -1.14 -6.06 -8.38
CA GLU A 210 -2.22 -5.06 -8.40
C GLU A 210 -1.69 -3.64 -8.40
N ILE A 211 -0.68 -3.32 -7.58
CA ILE A 211 0.01 -2.03 -7.57
C ILE A 211 0.59 -1.73 -8.94
N LEU A 212 1.36 -2.66 -9.51
CA LEU A 212 1.98 -2.48 -10.83
C LEU A 212 0.94 -2.29 -11.94
N THR A 213 -0.14 -3.09 -11.92
CA THR A 213 -1.23 -2.99 -12.90
C THR A 213 -1.95 -1.65 -12.82
N TYR A 214 -2.26 -1.17 -11.61
CA TYR A 214 -2.88 0.13 -11.41
C TYR A 214 -1.94 1.25 -11.88
N PHE A 215 -0.67 1.20 -11.51
CA PHE A 215 0.33 2.19 -11.93
C PHE A 215 0.39 2.31 -13.45
N LEU A 216 0.53 1.17 -14.14
CA LEU A 216 0.62 1.13 -15.60
C LEU A 216 -0.64 1.66 -16.30
N ARG A 217 -1.81 1.55 -15.66
CA ARG A 217 -3.09 1.99 -16.24
C ARG A 217 -3.40 3.46 -15.96
N GLU A 218 -3.12 3.93 -14.75
CA GLU A 218 -3.63 5.21 -14.24
C GLU A 218 -2.57 6.32 -14.17
N TYR A 219 -1.28 5.97 -14.21
CA TYR A 219 -0.19 6.94 -14.24
C TYR A 219 0.30 7.14 -15.68
N SER A 220 0.95 8.28 -15.93
CA SER A 220 1.59 8.60 -17.22
C SER A 220 3.12 8.70 -17.07
N PRO A 221 3.81 7.59 -16.73
CA PRO A 221 5.26 7.58 -16.54
C PRO A 221 6.03 7.76 -17.86
N SER A 222 7.33 8.08 -17.74
CA SER A 222 8.23 8.10 -18.89
C SER A 222 8.47 6.68 -19.43
N LYS A 223 9.06 6.58 -20.64
CA LYS A 223 9.36 5.28 -21.26
C LYS A 223 10.34 4.46 -20.43
N GLU A 224 11.32 5.12 -19.83
CA GLU A 224 12.34 4.50 -18.99
C GLU A 224 11.70 3.82 -17.77
N ILE A 225 10.74 4.49 -17.12
CA ILE A 225 10.00 3.94 -15.99
C ILE A 225 9.05 2.82 -16.43
N LEU A 226 8.41 2.94 -17.60
CA LEU A 226 7.59 1.85 -18.17
C LEU A 226 8.43 0.58 -18.38
N GLU A 227 9.64 0.72 -18.92
CA GLU A 227 10.57 -0.39 -19.11
C GLU A 227 11.05 -0.99 -17.77
N GLU A 228 11.32 -0.15 -16.77
CA GLU A 228 11.70 -0.60 -15.42
C GLU A 228 10.59 -1.44 -14.76
N VAL A 229 9.35 -0.94 -14.80
CA VAL A 229 8.16 -1.66 -14.31
C VAL A 229 7.95 -2.96 -15.10
N TYR A 230 8.08 -2.91 -16.43
CA TYR A 230 7.97 -4.10 -17.27
C TYR A 230 8.99 -5.18 -16.89
N ASN A 231 10.26 -4.81 -16.73
CA ASN A 231 11.31 -5.75 -16.34
C ASN A 231 11.05 -6.37 -14.96
N THR A 232 10.40 -5.63 -14.06
CA THR A 232 10.04 -6.11 -12.72
C THR A 232 9.06 -7.27 -12.77
N PHE A 233 7.89 -7.13 -13.42
CA PHE A 233 6.91 -8.22 -13.45
C PHE A 233 7.27 -9.31 -14.47
N LYS A 234 7.95 -8.96 -15.57
CA LYS A 234 8.42 -9.92 -16.58
C LYS A 234 9.31 -11.01 -15.97
N ALA A 235 10.13 -10.68 -14.97
CA ALA A 235 11.01 -11.62 -14.29
C ALA A 235 10.27 -12.80 -13.63
N TYR A 236 8.97 -12.65 -13.35
CA TYR A 236 8.14 -13.71 -12.80
C TYR A 236 7.60 -14.68 -13.85
N PHE A 237 7.81 -14.46 -15.16
CA PHE A 237 7.30 -15.35 -16.20
C PHE A 237 8.30 -16.49 -16.57
N PRO A 238 7.89 -17.78 -16.58
CA PRO A 238 6.57 -18.29 -16.18
C PRO A 238 6.45 -18.40 -14.65
N ILE A 239 5.34 -17.91 -14.09
CA ILE A 239 5.12 -17.97 -12.65
C ILE A 239 4.59 -19.35 -12.27
N SER A 240 5.18 -19.95 -11.25
CA SER A 240 4.71 -21.22 -10.67
C SER A 240 4.65 -21.11 -9.16
N LEU A 241 3.62 -21.73 -8.56
CA LEU A 241 3.53 -21.85 -7.11
C LEU A 241 4.30 -23.07 -6.61
N PRO A 242 4.94 -22.98 -5.43
CA PRO A 242 5.32 -24.18 -4.68
C PRO A 242 4.06 -25.02 -4.40
N ARG A 243 4.19 -26.35 -4.45
CA ARG A 243 3.06 -27.31 -4.32
C ARG A 243 2.26 -27.18 -3.01
N THR A 244 2.79 -26.48 -2.01
CA THR A 244 2.27 -26.41 -0.64
C THR A 244 2.13 -24.96 -0.16
N SER A 245 1.49 -24.08 -0.93
CA SER A 245 1.24 -22.71 -0.46
C SER A 245 0.12 -22.70 0.60
N PRO A 246 0.36 -22.16 1.81
CA PRO A 246 -0.64 -22.10 2.87
C PRO A 246 -1.66 -20.97 2.70
N THR A 247 -1.50 -20.10 1.70
CA THR A 247 -2.26 -18.84 1.56
C THR A 247 -3.64 -19.01 0.89
N GLY A 248 -4.00 -20.22 0.47
CA GLY A 248 -5.23 -20.48 -0.28
C GLY A 248 -5.23 -19.92 -1.71
N ILE A 249 -4.16 -19.25 -2.12
CA ILE A 249 -4.00 -18.69 -3.47
C ILE A 249 -3.64 -19.82 -4.43
N THR A 250 -4.44 -19.95 -5.48
CA THR A 250 -4.25 -20.95 -6.52
C THR A 250 -3.18 -20.52 -7.52
N PRO A 251 -2.51 -21.48 -8.20
CA PRO A 251 -1.56 -21.14 -9.26
C PRO A 251 -2.21 -20.31 -10.37
N GLU A 252 -3.49 -20.54 -10.63
CA GLU A 252 -4.23 -19.82 -11.66
C GLU A 252 -4.48 -18.35 -11.30
N GLN A 253 -4.77 -18.04 -10.04
CA GLN A 253 -4.92 -16.64 -9.61
C GLN A 253 -3.65 -15.81 -9.81
N LEU A 254 -2.47 -16.36 -9.48
CA LEU A 254 -1.20 -15.67 -9.73
C LEU A 254 -0.91 -15.49 -11.22
N LYS A 255 -1.23 -16.50 -12.03
CA LYS A 255 -1.10 -16.41 -13.50
C LYS A 255 -1.96 -15.30 -14.07
N LEU A 256 -3.22 -15.22 -13.62
CA LEU A 256 -4.16 -14.20 -14.05
C LEU A 256 -3.72 -12.81 -13.61
N SER A 257 -3.22 -12.67 -12.39
CA SER A 257 -2.68 -11.40 -11.88
C SER A 257 -1.45 -10.94 -12.67
N LEU A 258 -0.47 -11.83 -12.91
CA LEU A 258 0.70 -11.52 -13.74
C LEU A 258 0.30 -11.17 -15.18
N ARG A 259 -0.67 -11.90 -15.76
CA ARG A 259 -1.22 -11.59 -17.09
C ARG A 259 -1.82 -10.19 -17.13
N ALA A 260 -2.51 -9.76 -16.07
CA ALA A 260 -3.08 -8.42 -16.00
C ALA A 260 -1.99 -7.35 -16.15
N CYS A 261 -0.81 -7.52 -15.52
CA CYS A 261 0.34 -6.63 -15.69
C CYS A 261 0.76 -6.49 -17.17
N PHE A 262 0.94 -7.61 -17.88
CA PHE A 262 1.31 -7.61 -19.30
C PHE A 262 0.29 -6.91 -20.21
N SER A 263 -1.00 -6.91 -19.83
CA SER A 263 -2.09 -6.30 -20.60
C SER A 263 -2.52 -4.91 -20.13
N SER A 264 -1.88 -4.38 -19.08
CA SER A 264 -2.34 -3.17 -18.38
C SER A 264 -2.11 -1.86 -19.14
N ASN A 265 -1.10 -1.83 -20.02
CA ASN A 265 -0.74 -0.64 -20.79
C ASN A 265 -0.32 -1.02 -22.22
N LYS A 266 -0.96 -0.39 -23.21
CA LYS A 266 -0.71 -0.60 -24.64
C LYS A 266 0.72 -0.26 -25.07
N ASP A 267 1.38 0.67 -24.38
CA ASP A 267 2.73 1.15 -24.73
C ASP A 267 3.80 0.09 -24.39
N LEU A 268 3.44 -0.95 -23.63
CA LEU A 268 4.27 -2.12 -23.40
C LEU A 268 4.23 -3.14 -24.55
N ALA A 269 3.34 -2.98 -25.53
CA ALA A 269 3.21 -3.92 -26.66
C ALA A 269 4.52 -4.20 -27.41
N PRO A 270 5.38 -3.19 -27.71
CA PRO A 270 6.67 -3.41 -28.38
C PRO A 270 7.62 -4.33 -27.61
N HIS A 271 7.50 -4.41 -26.29
CA HIS A 271 8.33 -5.29 -25.45
C HIS A 271 7.65 -6.62 -25.14
N THR A 272 6.33 -6.60 -24.94
CA THR A 272 5.52 -7.75 -24.53
C THR A 272 5.38 -8.77 -25.65
N PHE A 273 5.04 -8.34 -26.87
CA PHE A 273 4.82 -9.29 -27.98
C PHE A 273 6.08 -10.07 -28.36
N PRO A 274 7.26 -9.44 -28.59
CA PRO A 274 8.47 -10.18 -28.90
C PRO A 274 8.88 -11.15 -27.78
N PHE A 275 8.70 -10.75 -26.52
CA PHE A 275 8.99 -11.63 -25.38
C PHE A 275 8.10 -12.87 -25.37
N LEU A 276 6.78 -12.71 -25.48
CA LEU A 276 5.84 -13.83 -25.44
C LEU A 276 5.98 -14.74 -26.66
N LEU A 277 6.23 -14.18 -27.85
CA LEU A 277 6.52 -14.95 -29.06
C LEU A 277 7.81 -15.77 -28.90
N GLY A 278 8.90 -15.16 -28.41
CA GLY A 278 10.14 -15.89 -28.16
C GLY A 278 9.99 -17.00 -27.11
N LYS A 279 9.02 -16.89 -26.19
CA LYS A 279 8.69 -17.95 -25.24
C LYS A 279 7.79 -19.05 -25.82
N LEU A 280 7.04 -18.76 -26.88
CA LEU A 280 6.26 -19.76 -27.63
C LEU A 280 7.16 -20.67 -28.46
N ASP A 281 8.17 -20.11 -29.13
CA ASP A 281 9.08 -20.84 -30.00
C ASP A 281 10.01 -21.81 -29.24
N GLN A 282 10.10 -21.69 -27.91
CA GLN A 282 10.97 -22.49 -27.03
C GLN A 282 10.34 -23.80 -26.51
N GLU A 283 9.22 -24.27 -27.09
CA GLU A 283 8.55 -25.55 -26.76
C GLU A 283 8.41 -25.87 -25.26
N THR A 284 7.59 -25.08 -24.56
CA THR A 284 6.68 -25.64 -23.54
C THR A 284 5.36 -24.92 -23.69
N VAL A 285 4.34 -25.58 -24.23
CA VAL A 285 2.98 -25.04 -24.30
C VAL A 285 2.46 -24.93 -22.86
N SER A 286 2.83 -23.86 -22.16
CA SER A 286 2.27 -23.58 -20.85
C SER A 286 0.83 -23.06 -21.05
N PRO A 287 -0.16 -23.53 -20.27
CA PRO A 287 -1.56 -23.08 -20.36
C PRO A 287 -1.74 -21.55 -20.22
N GLN A 288 -0.76 -20.88 -19.60
CA GLN A 288 -0.71 -19.41 -19.47
C GLN A 288 -0.63 -18.71 -20.83
N MET A 289 0.06 -19.33 -21.79
CA MET A 289 0.42 -18.71 -23.06
C MET A 289 -0.77 -18.66 -24.04
N SER A 290 -1.57 -19.73 -24.14
CA SER A 290 -2.82 -19.72 -24.91
C SER A 290 -3.81 -18.67 -24.40
N SER A 291 -3.85 -18.47 -23.09
CA SER A 291 -4.74 -17.49 -22.46
C SER A 291 -4.28 -16.03 -22.64
N LEU A 292 -2.98 -15.78 -22.75
CA LEU A 292 -2.42 -14.46 -23.08
C LEU A 292 -2.68 -14.07 -24.54
N MET A 293 -2.57 -15.01 -25.47
CA MET A 293 -2.83 -14.77 -26.89
C MET A 293 -4.31 -14.45 -27.19
N SER A 294 -5.25 -14.87 -26.35
CA SER A 294 -6.67 -14.51 -26.47
C SER A 294 -6.94 -13.01 -26.27
N LEU A 295 -6.02 -12.23 -25.68
CA LEU A 295 -6.13 -10.77 -25.56
C LEU A 295 -6.02 -10.05 -26.91
N LYS A 296 -5.59 -10.72 -27.99
CA LYS A 296 -5.72 -10.19 -29.37
C LYS A 296 -7.18 -10.04 -29.82
N GLN A 297 -8.17 -10.63 -29.12
CA GLN A 297 -9.58 -10.58 -29.52
C GLN A 297 -10.46 -9.57 -28.76
N SER A 298 -9.99 -8.97 -27.65
CA SER A 298 -10.74 -7.90 -26.98
C SER A 298 -10.32 -6.53 -27.55
N ARG A 299 -11.00 -6.08 -28.61
CA ARG A 299 -10.87 -4.71 -29.12
C ARG A 299 -11.23 -3.69 -28.03
N PRO A 300 -10.59 -2.51 -27.98
CA PRO A 300 -11.11 -1.40 -27.19
C PRO A 300 -12.47 -0.98 -27.78
N VAL A 301 -13.50 -0.94 -26.95
CA VAL A 301 -14.74 -0.23 -27.27
C VAL A 301 -14.40 1.25 -27.28
N SER A 302 -13.99 1.77 -28.44
CA SER A 302 -13.98 3.21 -28.66
C SER A 302 -15.42 3.71 -28.51
N ARG A 303 -15.67 4.48 -27.44
CA ARG A 303 -16.85 5.34 -27.35
C ARG A 303 -16.80 6.31 -28.53
N SER A 304 -17.51 5.97 -29.60
CA SER A 304 -17.83 6.92 -30.66
C SER A 304 -18.84 7.91 -30.09
N THR A 305 -18.35 9.08 -29.68
CA THR A 305 -19.19 10.26 -29.55
C THR A 305 -19.66 10.64 -30.95
N ARG A 306 -20.85 10.19 -31.33
CA ARG A 306 -21.56 10.75 -32.49
C ARG A 306 -21.90 12.20 -32.16
N THR A 307 -21.19 13.12 -32.78
CA THR A 307 -21.62 14.51 -32.94
C THR A 307 -22.87 14.50 -33.82
N HIS A 308 -24.03 14.79 -33.24
CA HIS A 308 -25.23 15.11 -34.00
C HIS A 308 -25.04 16.49 -34.63
N THR A 309 -24.62 16.53 -35.88
CA THR A 309 -24.79 17.68 -36.78
C THR A 309 -26.24 17.74 -37.22
N THR A 310 -26.97 18.77 -36.77
CA THR A 310 -28.28 19.16 -37.32
C THR A 310 -28.10 19.69 -38.74
N PRO A 311 -28.93 19.29 -39.73
CA PRO A 311 -28.88 19.89 -41.05
C PRO A 311 -29.66 21.20 -41.08
N SER A 312 -29.03 22.27 -41.54
CA SER A 312 -29.70 23.49 -42.01
C SER A 312 -30.43 23.21 -43.34
N PRO A 313 -31.68 23.68 -43.53
CA PRO A 313 -32.30 23.73 -44.84
C PRO A 313 -32.09 25.12 -45.49
N LEU A 314 -31.53 25.11 -46.70
CA LEU A 314 -31.51 26.26 -47.61
C LEU A 314 -32.76 26.24 -48.51
N THR A 315 -33.53 27.33 -48.40
CA THR A 315 -34.25 28.09 -49.44
C THR A 315 -35.23 27.37 -50.39
N LEU A 316 -36.49 27.83 -50.43
CA LEU A 316 -37.02 28.55 -51.61
C LEU A 316 -38.28 29.38 -51.33
N THR A 317 -38.27 30.56 -51.93
CA THR A 317 -39.23 31.66 -52.06
C THR A 317 -40.65 31.24 -52.51
N LYS A 318 -41.70 31.96 -52.09
CA LYS A 318 -42.67 32.69 -52.97
C LYS A 318 -43.89 33.29 -52.22
N PHE A 319 -44.12 34.59 -52.50
CA PHE A 319 -45.38 35.35 -52.62
C PHE A 319 -46.37 35.53 -51.45
N GLY A 320 -46.77 36.80 -51.22
CA GLY A 320 -48.18 37.15 -51.10
C GLY A 320 -48.59 38.14 -50.00
N ALA A 321 -48.62 39.43 -50.35
CA ALA A 321 -49.63 40.46 -50.06
C ALA A 321 -50.10 40.82 -48.62
N ALA A 322 -50.27 42.15 -48.47
CA ALA A 322 -50.92 42.96 -47.43
C ALA A 322 -50.05 43.35 -46.22
#